data_AF-A0A0G1C2I4-F1
#
_entry.id   AF-A0A0G1C2I4-F1
#
_cell.length_a   1.000
_cell.length_b   1.000
_cell.length_c   1.000
_cell.angle_alpha   90.00
_cell.angle_beta   90.00
_cell.angle_gamma   90.00
#
_symmetry.space_group_name_H-M   'P 1'
#
loop_
_entity.id
_entity.type
_entity.pdbx_description
1 polymer ?
#
loop_
_entity_poly.entity_id
_entity_poly.type
_entity_poly.pdbx_seq_one_letter_code
_entity_poly.pdbx_strand_id
1 'polypeptide(L)'
;KIWDKKWRIVVFDIPEKHKKAREAIRECLNNLGFYKFQKSVFVLPFECSDEIDFITEYFNVRSYVRLILAETMDNELHLKKIFNLL
;
A
#
# COMPACT_ATOMS: atom_id res chain seq x y z
N LYS A 1 4.51 -11.07 10.55
CA LYS A 1 4.15 -9.74 11.10
C LYS A 1 2.86 -9.91 11.93
N ILE A 2 2.65 -9.14 13.01
CA ILE A 2 1.43 -9.20 13.85
C ILE A 2 0.45 -8.15 13.34
N TRP A 3 -0.83 -8.51 13.21
CA TRP A 3 -1.88 -7.56 12.81
C TRP A 3 -2.44 -6.83 14.03
N ASP A 4 -2.42 -5.51 14.01
CA ASP A 4 -2.93 -4.62 15.07
C ASP A 4 -4.42 -4.29 14.90
N LYS A 5 -5.14 -5.05 14.05
CA LYS A 5 -6.54 -4.82 13.66
C LYS A 5 -6.78 -3.54 12.85
N LYS A 6 -5.73 -2.97 12.24
CA LYS A 6 -5.86 -1.84 11.31
C LYS A 6 -5.33 -2.19 9.92
N TRP A 7 -5.94 -1.58 8.92
CA TRP A 7 -5.55 -1.72 7.52
C TRP A 7 -4.70 -0.52 7.12
N ARG A 8 -3.55 -0.78 6.48
CA ARG A 8 -2.73 0.23 5.82
C ARG A 8 -3.04 0.23 4.35
N ILE A 9 -3.54 1.37 3.89
CA ILE A 9 -3.95 1.57 2.51
C ILE A 9 -3.01 2.59 1.90
N VAL A 10 -2.31 2.18 0.85
CA VAL A 10 -1.47 3.07 0.05
C VAL A 10 -2.26 3.46 -1.20
N VAL A 11 -2.51 4.75 -1.34
CA VAL A 11 -3.14 5.35 -2.52
C VAL A 11 -2.15 6.29 -3.17
N PHE A 12 -2.09 6.29 -4.50
CA PHE A 12 -1.24 7.22 -5.21
C PHE A 12 -1.84 7.72 -6.52
N ASP A 13 -1.51 8.97 -6.87
CA ASP A 13 -1.81 9.56 -8.16
C ASP A 13 -0.54 10.22 -8.72
N ILE A 14 0.29 9.40 -9.36
CA ILE A 14 1.60 9.80 -9.87
C ILE A 14 1.46 10.20 -11.36
N PRO A 15 1.81 11.45 -11.72
CA PRO A 15 1.69 11.96 -13.09
C PRO A 15 2.47 11.13 -14.12
N GLU A 16 2.05 11.18 -15.38
CA GLU A 16 2.66 10.37 -16.46
C GLU A 16 4.14 10.66 -16.69
N LYS A 17 4.58 11.92 -16.46
CA LYS A 17 6.00 12.29 -16.47
C LYS A 17 6.87 11.48 -15.49
N HIS A 18 6.26 10.88 -14.47
CA HIS A 18 6.89 10.01 -13.47
C HIS A 18 6.47 8.54 -13.62
N LYS A 19 6.09 8.09 -14.83
CA LYS A 19 5.62 6.72 -15.10
C LYS A 19 6.54 5.63 -14.53
N LYS A 20 7.87 5.77 -14.70
CA LYS A 20 8.85 4.80 -14.19
C LYS A 20 8.79 4.65 -12.66
N ALA A 21 8.68 5.77 -11.93
CA ALA A 21 8.52 5.76 -10.49
C ALA A 21 7.19 5.10 -10.06
N ARG A 22 6.12 5.37 -10.80
CA ARG A 22 4.80 4.75 -10.57
C ARG A 22 4.83 3.23 -10.76
N GLU A 23 5.53 2.74 -11.78
CA GLU A 23 5.70 1.32 -12.05
C GLU A 23 6.57 0.67 -10.97
N ALA A 24 7.70 1.30 -10.61
CA ALA A 24 8.57 0.82 -9.55
C ALA A 24 7.86 0.74 -8.19
N ILE A 25 7.07 1.74 -7.81
CA ILE A 25 6.26 1.69 -6.57
C ILE A 25 5.30 0.50 -6.58
N ARG A 26 4.62 0.25 -7.69
CA ARG A 26 3.71 -0.91 -7.78
C ARG A 26 4.46 -2.22 -7.55
N GLU A 27 5.63 -2.38 -8.15
CA GLU A 27 6.47 -3.55 -7.97
C GLU A 27 6.96 -3.68 -6.52
N CYS A 28 7.44 -2.59 -5.91
CA CYS A 28 7.85 -2.58 -4.51
C CYS A 28 6.70 -2.99 -3.57
N LEU A 29 5.50 -2.42 -3.77
CA LEU A 29 4.32 -2.76 -2.95
C LEU A 29 3.93 -4.24 -3.09
N ASN A 30 3.93 -4.77 -4.32
CA ASN A 30 3.68 -6.20 -4.55
C ASN A 30 4.73 -7.07 -3.83
N ASN A 31 6.01 -6.71 -3.91
CA ASN A 31 7.10 -7.46 -3.27
C ASN A 31 7.04 -7.38 -1.73
N LEU A 32 6.51 -6.28 -1.18
CA LEU A 32 6.24 -6.12 0.25
C LEU A 32 5.00 -6.90 0.72
N GLY A 33 4.28 -7.57 -0.19
CA GLY A 33 3.10 -8.36 0.11
C GLY A 33 1.80 -7.56 0.21
N PHE A 34 1.77 -6.33 -0.32
CA PHE A 34 0.50 -5.60 -0.45
C PHE A 34 -0.43 -6.32 -1.43
N TYR A 35 -1.72 -6.35 -1.09
CA TYR A 35 -2.75 -6.74 -2.02
C TYR A 35 -3.17 -5.55 -2.89
N LYS A 36 -3.18 -5.74 -4.21
CA LYS A 36 -3.66 -4.74 -5.16
C LYS A 36 -5.19 -4.68 -5.14
N PHE A 37 -5.74 -3.75 -4.37
CA PHE A 37 -7.18 -3.54 -4.24
C PHE A 37 -7.77 -2.85 -5.48
N GLN A 38 -7.07 -1.86 -6.04
CA GLN A 38 -7.39 -1.22 -7.33
C GLN A 38 -6.10 -0.81 -8.08
N LYS A 39 -6.22 -0.14 -9.23
CA LYS A 39 -5.07 0.23 -10.08
C LYS A 39 -3.98 1.05 -9.37
N SER A 40 -4.38 1.88 -8.40
CA SER A 40 -3.48 2.72 -7.59
C SER A 40 -3.84 2.69 -6.11
N VAL A 41 -4.47 1.59 -5.66
CA VAL A 41 -4.87 1.38 -4.26
C VAL A 41 -4.36 0.01 -3.84
N PHE A 42 -3.56 -0.02 -2.79
CA PHE A 42 -2.90 -1.21 -2.27
C PHE A 42 -3.17 -1.31 -0.77
N VAL A 43 -3.37 -2.52 -0.27
CA VAL A 43 -3.76 -2.77 1.11
C VAL A 43 -2.80 -3.76 1.77
N LEU A 44 -2.43 -3.50 3.02
CA LEU A 44 -1.64 -4.39 3.86
C LEU A 44 -2.16 -4.31 5.31
N PRO A 45 -2.28 -5.42 6.04
CA PRO A 45 -2.69 -5.37 7.45
C PRO A 45 -1.53 -4.99 8.39
N PHE A 46 -0.28 -5.16 7.96
CA PHE A 46 0.89 -5.03 8.83
C PHE A 46 1.59 -3.69 8.71
N GLU A 47 2.25 -3.26 9.78
CA GLU A 47 3.05 -2.02 9.80
C GLU A 47 4.04 -1.95 8.64
N CYS A 48 4.08 -0.77 8.01
CA CYS A 48 4.81 -0.52 6.77
C CYS A 48 5.24 0.94 6.59
N SER A 49 5.07 1.81 7.59
CA SER A 49 5.28 3.26 7.42
C SER A 49 6.71 3.58 6.97
N ASP A 50 7.72 2.93 7.57
CA ASP A 50 9.14 3.13 7.24
C ASP A 50 9.44 2.70 5.80
N GLU A 51 8.90 1.55 5.36
CA GLU A 51 9.07 1.08 3.99
C GLU A 51 8.44 2.05 2.98
N ILE A 52 7.25 2.60 3.28
CA ILE A 52 6.58 3.58 2.40
C ILE A 52 7.34 4.91 2.37
N ASP A 53 7.80 5.42 3.51
CA ASP A 53 8.60 6.64 3.56
C ASP A 53 9.90 6.47 2.75
N PHE A 54 10.61 5.35 2.93
CA PHE A 54 11.82 5.05 2.16
C PHE A 54 11.57 5.01 0.64
N ILE A 55 10.55 4.26 0.20
CA ILE A 55 10.24 4.10 -1.23
C ILE A 55 9.85 5.45 -1.84
N THR A 56 9.00 6.22 -1.15
CA THR A 56 8.49 7.49 -1.69
C THR A 56 9.55 8.59 -1.75
N GLU A 57 10.48 8.60 -0.79
CA GLU A 57 11.65 9.48 -0.78
C GLU A 57 12.64 9.08 -1.90
N TYR A 58 12.96 7.80 -2.02
CA TYR A 58 13.89 7.29 -3.04
C TYR A 58 13.46 7.65 -4.47
N PHE A 59 12.15 7.56 -4.76
CA PHE A 59 11.60 7.92 -6.08
C PHE A 59 11.23 9.41 -6.22
N ASN A 60 11.38 10.22 -5.16
CA ASN A 60 10.99 11.64 -5.12
C ASN A 60 9.52 11.88 -5.54
N VAL A 61 8.60 11.08 -4.98
CA VAL A 61 7.16 11.12 -5.29
C VAL A 61 6.27 11.19 -4.05
N ARG A 62 6.83 11.52 -2.89
CA ARG A 62 6.11 11.62 -1.61
C ARG A 62 4.84 12.46 -1.69
N SER A 63 4.86 13.57 -2.44
CA SER A 63 3.71 14.45 -2.62
C SER A 63 2.51 13.77 -3.31
N TYR A 64 2.73 12.69 -4.06
CA TYR A 64 1.71 11.96 -4.82
C TYR A 64 1.20 10.68 -4.14
N VAL A 65 1.76 10.30 -2.99
CA VAL A 65 1.43 9.05 -2.29
C VAL A 65 0.81 9.38 -0.92
N ARG A 66 -0.21 8.61 -0.53
CA ARG A 66 -0.88 8.72 0.76
C ARG A 66 -0.91 7.34 1.41
N LEU A 67 -0.47 7.28 2.66
CA LEU A 67 -0.67 6.14 3.55
C LEU A 67 -1.86 6.47 4.47
N ILE A 68 -2.87 5.60 4.44
CA ILE A 68 -4.09 5.74 5.23
C ILE A 68 -4.15 4.57 6.20
N LEU A 69 -4.40 4.88 7.46
CA LEU A 69 -4.69 3.88 8.48
C LEU A 69 -6.21 3.81 8.66
N ALA A 70 -6.80 2.64 8.41
CA ALA A 70 -8.23 2.41 8.51
C ALA A 70 -8.52 1.32 9.54
N GLU A 71 -9.49 1.55 10.44
CA GLU A 71 -9.93 0.52 11.39
C GLU A 71 -10.85 -0.52 10.74
N THR A 72 -11.59 -0.10 9.71
CA THR A 72 -12.54 -0.96 9.00
C THR A 72 -12.45 -0.72 7.49
N MET A 73 -12.73 -1.76 6.71
CA MET A 73 -12.84 -1.70 5.26
C MET A 73 -14.04 -2.52 4.78
N ASP A 74 -14.61 -2.15 3.65
CA ASP A 74 -15.53 -3.01 2.91
C ASP A 74 -14.80 -4.30 2.46
N ASN A 75 -15.55 -5.38 2.26
CA ASN A 75 -15.00 -6.69 1.87
C ASN A 75 -13.92 -7.24 2.83
N GLU A 76 -13.95 -6.85 4.11
CA GLU A 76 -12.93 -7.22 5.10
C GLU A 76 -12.71 -8.74 5.20
N LEU A 77 -13.78 -9.54 5.11
CA LEU A 77 -13.68 -11.00 5.16
C LEU A 77 -12.82 -11.57 4.02
N HIS A 78 -12.91 -10.98 2.82
CA HIS A 78 -12.10 -11.38 1.68
C HIS A 78 -10.62 -11.03 1.91
N LEU A 79 -10.34 -9.82 2.40
CA LEU A 79 -8.98 -9.40 2.72
C LEU A 79 -8.37 -10.25 3.84
N LYS A 80 -9.13 -10.51 4.92
CA LYS A 80 -8.71 -11.41 6.02
C LYS A 80 -8.33 -12.81 5.51
N LYS A 81 -9.07 -13.36 4.54
CA LYS A 81 -8.72 -14.63 3.90
C LYS A 81 -7.39 -14.56 3.14
N ILE A 82 -7.17 -13.50 2.34
CA ILE A 82 -5.92 -13.30 1.59
C ILE A 82 -4.71 -13.23 2.52
N PHE A 83 -4.86 -12.54 3.65
CA PHE A 83 -3.77 -12.33 4.61
C PHE A 83 -3.70 -13.37 5.74
N ASN A 84 -4.53 -14.43 5.70
CA ASN A 84 -4.63 -15.45 6.74
C ASN A 84 -4.88 -14.87 8.16
N LEU A 85 -5.86 -13.99 8.28
CA LEU A 85 -6.26 -13.28 9.52
C LEU A 85 -7.64 -13.72 10.05
N LEU A 86 -8.11 -14.89 9.63
CA LEU A 86 -9.35 -15.50 10.14
C LEU A 86 -9.11 -16.23 11.46
#